data_AF-A0A512J3P6-F1
#
_entry.id   AF-A0A512J3P6-F1
#
_cell.length_a   1.000
_cell.length_b   1.000
_cell.length_c   1.000
_cell.angle_alpha   90.00
_cell.angle_beta   90.00
_cell.angle_gamma   90.00
#
_symmetry.space_group_name_H-M   'P 1'
#
loop_
_entity.id
_entity.type
_entity.pdbx_description
1 polymer ?
#
loop_
_entity_poly.entity_id
_entity_poly.type
_entity_poly.pdbx_seq_one_letter_code
_entity_poly.pdbx_strand_id
1 'polypeptide(L)'
;MPRSILNLAGAALIAMTAAANAAEYVTTPQGLKYKDEVVGTGPEPKAGQQVTVQYTGWLDENGRKGKKFDSSRDRNQPFTFTLGAGQVIQGWDLGVASMKTGGRRTLVIPADLGYGGRGAGGVIPPYATLIFDVELLGAK
;
A
#
# COMPACT_ATOMS: atom_id res chain seq x y z
N MET A 1 30.88 15.60 -51.74
CA MET A 1 29.59 15.68 -51.02
C MET A 1 28.67 14.57 -51.57
N PRO A 2 27.80 13.89 -50.80
CA PRO A 2 27.92 13.39 -49.43
C PRO A 2 27.54 11.88 -49.27
N ARG A 3 28.07 11.29 -48.18
CA ARG A 3 27.43 10.35 -47.22
C ARG A 3 27.16 8.87 -47.56
N SER A 4 28.10 8.04 -47.12
CA SER A 4 27.86 6.72 -46.51
C SER A 4 27.07 6.84 -45.21
N ILE A 5 26.10 5.96 -44.95
CA ILE A 5 25.73 5.52 -43.58
C ILE A 5 25.25 4.05 -43.62
N LEU A 6 26.02 3.17 -42.97
CA LEU A 6 25.61 1.82 -42.55
C LEU A 6 24.56 1.94 -41.44
N ASN A 7 23.44 1.22 -41.55
CA ASN A 7 22.52 1.01 -40.44
C ASN A 7 23.08 -0.10 -39.53
N LEU A 8 23.66 0.27 -38.38
CA LEU A 8 23.86 -0.65 -37.27
C LEU A 8 22.54 -0.78 -36.50
N ALA A 9 21.94 -1.96 -36.52
CA ALA A 9 20.87 -2.34 -35.61
C ALA A 9 21.43 -2.45 -34.18
N GLY A 10 21.10 -1.48 -33.32
CA GLY A 10 21.38 -1.55 -31.89
C GLY A 10 20.40 -2.50 -31.20
N ALA A 11 20.91 -3.62 -30.69
CA ALA A 11 20.16 -4.49 -29.78
C ALA A 11 19.97 -3.75 -28.45
N ALA A 12 18.72 -3.41 -28.11
CA ALA A 12 18.36 -2.85 -26.82
C ALA A 12 18.39 -3.96 -25.75
N LEU A 13 19.47 -4.01 -24.97
CA LEU A 13 19.48 -4.70 -23.68
C LEU A 13 18.60 -3.89 -22.72
N ILE A 14 17.38 -4.34 -22.46
CA ILE A 14 16.56 -3.80 -21.37
C ILE A 14 17.16 -4.33 -20.07
N ALA A 15 18.09 -3.56 -19.50
CA ALA A 15 18.55 -3.77 -18.14
C ALA A 15 17.37 -3.52 -17.19
N MET A 16 16.90 -4.58 -16.51
CA MET A 16 16.00 -4.45 -15.38
C MET A 16 16.71 -3.67 -14.27
N THR A 17 16.43 -2.38 -14.15
CA THR A 17 16.81 -1.58 -12.97
C THR A 17 15.84 -1.87 -11.83
N ALA A 18 16.09 -2.98 -11.13
CA ALA A 18 15.51 -3.24 -9.82
C ALA A 18 16.30 -2.49 -8.74
N ALA A 19 16.14 -1.16 -8.67
CA ALA A 19 16.41 -0.33 -7.48
C ALA A 19 16.06 1.13 -7.79
N ALA A 20 15.45 1.79 -6.81
CA ALA A 20 15.09 3.21 -6.74
C ALA A 20 13.78 3.63 -7.44
N ASN A 21 12.67 3.53 -6.70
CA ASN A 21 11.73 4.65 -6.58
C ASN A 21 10.94 4.56 -5.26
N ALA A 22 11.58 4.94 -4.16
CA ALA A 22 10.92 5.11 -2.85
C ALA A 22 10.22 6.48 -2.71
N ALA A 23 9.94 7.18 -3.82
CA ALA A 23 9.61 8.60 -3.80
C ALA A 23 8.17 8.95 -4.25
N GLU A 24 7.43 8.04 -4.90
CA GLU A 24 6.14 8.39 -5.49
C GLU A 24 5.02 7.40 -5.14
N TYR A 25 3.79 7.91 -5.14
CA TYR A 25 2.61 7.08 -4.95
C TYR A 25 2.34 6.24 -6.21
N VAL A 26 2.26 4.93 -6.04
CA VAL A 26 1.74 4.01 -7.05
C VAL A 26 0.22 3.98 -6.93
N THR A 27 -0.49 4.12 -8.05
CA THR A 27 -1.96 4.00 -8.11
C THR A 27 -2.32 2.67 -8.78
N THR A 28 -3.07 1.84 -8.06
CA THR A 28 -3.61 0.58 -8.58
C THR A 28 -4.80 0.84 -9.52
N PRO A 29 -5.15 -0.12 -10.41
CA PRO A 29 -6.35 0.00 -11.26
C PRO A 29 -7.65 0.23 -10.48
N GLN A 30 -7.74 -0.28 -9.25
CA GLN A 30 -8.89 -0.12 -8.36
C GLN A 30 -8.93 1.25 -7.66
N GLY A 31 -7.91 2.09 -7.83
CA GLY A 31 -7.83 3.43 -7.25
C GLY A 31 -7.17 3.50 -5.87
N LEU A 32 -6.77 2.36 -5.27
CA LEU A 32 -5.88 2.38 -4.10
C LEU A 32 -4.56 3.05 -4.51
N LYS A 33 -4.09 4.01 -3.70
CA LYS A 33 -2.73 4.54 -3.84
C LYS A 33 -1.87 4.05 -2.69
N TYR A 34 -0.61 3.78 -2.95
CA TYR A 34 0.34 3.46 -1.90
C TYR A 34 1.73 4.01 -2.19
N LYS A 35 2.50 4.20 -1.11
CA LYS A 35 3.91 4.57 -1.18
C LYS A 35 4.68 3.71 -0.17
N ASP A 36 5.71 3.03 -0.64
CA ASP A 36 6.62 2.31 0.24
C ASP A 36 7.56 3.30 0.93
N GLU A 37 7.41 3.43 2.25
CA GLU A 37 8.35 4.21 3.07
C GLU A 37 9.60 3.39 3.38
N VAL A 38 9.41 2.08 3.55
CA VAL A 38 10.48 1.09 3.73
C VAL A 38 10.06 -0.17 2.99
N VAL A 39 10.86 -0.62 2.02
CA VAL A 39 10.63 -1.91 1.36
C VAL A 39 11.21 -3.01 2.25
N GLY A 40 10.36 -3.96 2.67
CA GLY A 40 10.79 -5.09 3.49
C GLY A 40 11.71 -6.06 2.74
N THR A 41 12.45 -6.86 3.50
CA THR A 41 13.38 -7.88 2.97
C THR A 41 12.88 -9.31 3.19
N GLY A 42 11.87 -9.49 4.03
CA GLY A 42 11.28 -10.79 4.31
C GLY A 42 10.31 -11.28 3.22
N PRO A 43 9.65 -12.42 3.44
CA PRO A 43 8.72 -12.99 2.48
C PRO A 43 7.51 -12.08 2.24
N GLU A 44 7.00 -12.14 1.01
CA GLU A 44 5.71 -11.56 0.62
C GLU A 44 4.57 -12.48 1.10
N PRO A 45 3.51 -11.93 1.72
CA PRO A 45 2.40 -12.73 2.21
C PRO A 45 1.55 -13.26 1.05
N LYS A 46 0.99 -14.45 1.22
CA LYS A 46 0.07 -15.07 0.26
C LYS A 46 -1.37 -15.03 0.78
N ALA A 47 -2.33 -15.00 -0.13
CA ALA A 47 -3.75 -15.11 0.23
C ALA A 47 -3.99 -16.36 1.09
N GLY A 48 -4.78 -16.20 2.16
CA GLY A 48 -5.05 -17.23 3.16
C GLY A 48 -4.05 -17.31 4.31
N GLN A 49 -2.90 -16.64 4.24
CA GLN A 49 -1.97 -16.54 5.37
C GLN A 49 -2.45 -15.57 6.43
N GLN A 50 -2.07 -15.82 7.68
CA GLN A 50 -2.22 -14.83 8.74
C GLN A 50 -1.07 -13.83 8.64
N VAL A 51 -1.43 -12.56 8.51
CA VAL A 51 -0.50 -11.43 8.52
C VAL A 51 -0.64 -10.64 9.80
N THR A 52 0.47 -10.20 10.36
CA THR A 52 0.51 -9.36 11.56
C THR A 52 1.10 -8.02 11.21
N VAL A 53 0.42 -6.94 11.59
CA VAL A 53 0.82 -5.58 11.26
C VAL A 53 0.79 -4.65 12.47
N GLN A 54 1.57 -3.57 12.38
CA GLN A 54 1.36 -2.36 13.16
C GLN A 54 0.86 -1.25 12.24
N TYR A 55 -0.12 -0.48 12.68
CA TYR A 55 -0.70 0.57 11.87
C TYR A 55 -1.18 1.77 12.68
N THR A 56 -1.39 2.86 11.95
CA THR A 56 -2.17 4.01 12.38
C THR A 56 -3.00 4.51 11.20
N GLY A 57 -4.25 4.91 11.46
CA GLY A 57 -5.22 5.37 10.47
C GLY A 57 -5.74 6.77 10.77
N TRP A 58 -5.83 7.59 9.72
CA TRP A 58 -6.31 8.97 9.75
C TRP A 58 -7.34 9.21 8.65
N LEU A 59 -8.26 10.14 8.90
CA LEU A 59 -9.06 10.72 7.82
C LEU A 59 -8.14 11.51 6.88
N ASP A 60 -8.38 11.41 5.59
CA ASP A 60 -7.75 12.33 4.63
C ASP A 60 -8.39 13.71 4.75
N GLU A 61 -7.55 14.72 4.93
CA GLU A 61 -7.93 16.13 4.90
C GLU A 61 -7.13 16.82 3.80
N ASN A 62 -7.67 16.78 2.58
CA ASN A 62 -7.07 17.38 1.38
C ASN A 62 -5.67 16.81 1.06
N GLY A 63 -5.55 15.48 1.04
CA GLY A 63 -4.29 14.79 0.74
C GLY A 63 -3.29 14.74 1.90
N ARG A 64 -3.74 15.03 3.12
CA ARG A 64 -2.91 15.04 4.33
C ARG A 64 -3.59 14.24 5.44
N LYS A 65 -2.79 13.73 6.38
CA LYS A 65 -3.29 13.05 7.58
C LYS A 65 -4.01 14.08 8.45
N GLY A 66 -5.32 13.94 8.54
CA GLY A 66 -6.19 14.73 9.39
C GLY A 66 -6.38 14.10 10.76
N LYS A 67 -7.64 14.02 11.20
CA LYS A 67 -7.99 13.36 12.47
C LYS A 67 -7.62 11.87 12.46
N LYS A 68 -6.75 11.46 13.41
CA LYS A 68 -6.48 10.05 13.72
C LYS A 68 -7.74 9.40 14.26
N PHE A 69 -8.11 8.23 13.75
CA PHE A 69 -9.27 7.47 14.22
C PHE A 69 -8.92 6.12 14.84
N ASP A 70 -7.77 5.53 14.47
CA ASP A 70 -7.36 4.22 15.00
C ASP A 70 -5.83 4.02 14.93
N SER A 71 -5.28 3.24 15.85
CA SER A 71 -3.84 2.95 15.95
C SER A 71 -3.60 1.71 16.81
N SER A 72 -3.00 0.67 16.23
CA SER A 72 -2.54 -0.49 17.00
C SER A 72 -1.35 -0.13 17.90
N ARG A 73 -0.58 0.89 17.51
CA ARG A 73 0.59 1.39 18.26
C ARG A 73 0.16 2.04 19.57
N ASP A 74 -0.93 2.81 19.55
CA ASP A 74 -1.47 3.45 20.76
C ASP A 74 -1.93 2.41 21.79
N ARG A 75 -2.37 1.23 21.32
CA ARG A 75 -2.78 0.10 22.15
C ARG A 75 -1.63 -0.85 22.52
N ASN A 76 -0.42 -0.63 21.99
CA ASN A 76 0.72 -1.55 22.10
C ASN A 76 0.38 -3.01 21.71
N GLN A 77 -0.55 -3.20 20.76
CA GLN A 77 -1.04 -4.52 20.37
C GLN A 77 -1.11 -4.61 18.84
N PRO A 78 -0.20 -5.36 18.18
CA PRO A 78 -0.29 -5.63 16.76
C PRO A 78 -1.64 -6.23 16.36
N PHE A 79 -2.06 -5.96 15.13
CA PHE A 79 -3.29 -6.51 14.60
C PHE A 79 -3.00 -7.65 13.63
N THR A 80 -3.72 -8.76 13.76
CA THR A 80 -3.58 -9.94 12.91
C THR A 80 -4.88 -10.21 12.17
N PHE A 81 -4.78 -10.49 10.88
CA PHE A 81 -5.91 -10.88 10.04
C PHE A 81 -5.46 -11.87 8.97
N THR A 82 -6.42 -12.54 8.33
CA THR A 82 -6.18 -13.46 7.21
C THR A 82 -6.23 -12.68 5.90
N LEU A 83 -5.11 -12.65 5.18
CA LEU A 83 -4.99 -11.86 3.94
C LEU A 83 -5.91 -12.41 2.85
N GLY A 84 -6.67 -11.51 2.20
CA GLY A 84 -7.55 -11.84 1.08
C GLY A 84 -8.84 -12.56 1.47
N ALA A 85 -9.13 -12.68 2.76
CA ALA A 85 -10.35 -13.31 3.27
C ALA A 85 -11.51 -12.30 3.47
N GLY A 86 -11.32 -11.02 3.15
CA GLY A 86 -12.35 -9.99 3.35
C GLY A 86 -12.64 -9.69 4.83
N GLN A 87 -11.70 -10.00 5.73
CA GLN A 87 -11.80 -9.70 7.17
C GLN A 87 -11.55 -8.22 7.49
N VAL A 88 -10.92 -7.51 6.56
CA VAL A 88 -10.58 -6.09 6.62
C VAL A 88 -11.15 -5.37 5.40
N ILE A 89 -11.08 -4.04 5.39
CA ILE A 89 -11.47 -3.25 4.22
C ILE A 89 -10.67 -3.66 2.98
N GLN A 90 -11.28 -3.62 1.80
CA GLN A 90 -10.65 -4.11 0.56
C GLN A 90 -9.31 -3.43 0.25
N GLY A 91 -9.15 -2.14 0.59
CA GLY A 91 -7.90 -1.42 0.41
C GLY A 91 -6.73 -2.01 1.22
N TRP A 92 -7.01 -2.65 2.36
CA TRP A 92 -6.00 -3.37 3.14
C TRP A 92 -5.63 -4.70 2.48
N ASP A 93 -6.60 -5.50 2.06
CA ASP A 93 -6.33 -6.76 1.36
C ASP A 93 -5.48 -6.53 0.10
N LEU A 94 -5.79 -5.48 -0.68
CA LEU A 94 -5.00 -5.09 -1.85
C LEU A 94 -3.62 -4.51 -1.47
N GLY A 95 -3.58 -3.62 -0.48
CA GLY A 95 -2.38 -2.85 -0.14
C GLY A 95 -1.29 -3.67 0.58
N VAL A 96 -1.69 -4.65 1.39
CA VAL A 96 -0.78 -5.52 2.15
C VAL A 96 -0.29 -6.70 1.31
N ALA A 97 -1.07 -7.16 0.32
CA ALA A 97 -0.72 -8.34 -0.48
C ALA A 97 0.63 -8.23 -1.21
N SER A 98 1.02 -7.03 -1.64
CA SER A 98 2.31 -6.79 -2.32
C SER A 98 3.40 -6.20 -1.41
N MET A 99 3.19 -6.21 -0.09
CA MET A 99 4.21 -5.81 0.87
C MET A 99 5.18 -6.97 1.14
N LYS A 100 6.41 -6.64 1.52
CA LYS A 100 7.35 -7.62 2.08
C LYS A 100 7.41 -7.48 3.59
N THR A 101 7.55 -8.60 4.29
CA THR A 101 7.75 -8.60 5.75
C THR A 101 8.93 -7.71 6.14
N GLY A 102 8.75 -6.90 7.20
CA GLY A 102 9.66 -5.83 7.62
C GLY A 102 9.46 -4.50 6.88
N GLY A 103 8.54 -4.45 5.91
CA GLY A 103 8.24 -3.24 5.14
C GLY A 103 7.23 -2.32 5.84
N ARG A 104 7.31 -1.03 5.51
CA ARG A 104 6.36 0.01 5.93
C ARG A 104 5.85 0.75 4.71
N ARG A 105 4.52 0.89 4.62
CA ARG A 105 3.82 1.47 3.49
C ARG A 105 2.74 2.43 3.95
N THR A 106 2.63 3.57 3.29
CA THR A 106 1.45 4.43 3.40
C THR A 106 0.44 4.02 2.35
N LEU A 107 -0.81 3.82 2.75
CA LEU A 107 -1.96 3.55 1.89
C LEU A 107 -2.89 4.77 1.91
N VAL A 108 -3.36 5.20 0.74
CA VAL A 108 -4.46 6.16 0.59
C VAL A 108 -5.62 5.40 -0.03
N ILE A 109 -6.64 5.16 0.79
CA ILE A 109 -7.74 4.26 0.49
C ILE A 109 -8.98 5.12 0.19
N PRO A 110 -9.45 5.16 -1.07
CA PRO A 110 -10.70 5.84 -1.41
C PRO A 110 -11.88 5.13 -0.74
N ALA A 111 -12.99 5.85 -0.57
CA ALA A 111 -14.15 5.35 0.16
C ALA A 111 -14.66 3.97 -0.30
N ASP A 112 -14.67 3.72 -1.62
CA ASP A 112 -15.16 2.46 -2.20
C ASP A 112 -14.29 1.25 -1.84
N LEU A 113 -13.02 1.48 -1.47
CA LEU A 113 -12.12 0.46 -0.93
C LEU A 113 -12.01 0.49 0.60
N GLY A 114 -12.72 1.43 1.24
CA GLY A 114 -12.79 1.63 2.69
C GLY A 114 -14.16 1.26 3.24
N TYR A 115 -14.85 2.25 3.82
CA TYR A 115 -16.16 2.07 4.48
C TYR A 115 -17.35 2.59 3.65
N GLY A 116 -17.11 3.04 2.42
CA GLY A 116 -18.13 3.51 1.48
C GLY A 116 -19.05 4.60 2.04
N GLY A 117 -20.29 4.65 1.53
CA GLY A 117 -21.31 5.61 1.97
C GLY A 117 -21.86 5.36 3.38
N ARG A 118 -21.48 4.26 4.04
CA ARG A 118 -21.95 3.95 5.40
C ARG A 118 -21.10 4.62 6.48
N GLY A 119 -19.79 4.80 6.22
CA GLY A 119 -18.84 5.17 7.27
C GLY A 119 -18.71 4.08 8.34
N ALA A 120 -18.10 4.40 9.48
CA ALA A 120 -17.92 3.44 10.57
C ALA A 120 -17.78 4.08 11.96
N GLY A 121 -18.39 3.44 12.97
CA GLY A 121 -18.15 3.67 14.40
C GLY A 121 -18.43 5.09 14.90
N GLY A 122 -19.13 5.93 14.13
CA GLY A 122 -19.33 7.35 14.44
C GLY A 122 -18.06 8.21 14.33
N VAL A 123 -16.93 7.64 13.94
CA VAL A 123 -15.63 8.32 13.84
C VAL A 123 -15.13 8.45 12.40
N ILE A 124 -15.59 7.57 11.51
CA ILE A 124 -15.33 7.65 10.06
C ILE A 124 -16.64 8.05 9.38
N PRO A 125 -16.70 9.23 8.73
CA PRO A 125 -17.91 9.67 8.04
C PRO A 125 -18.13 8.89 6.73
N PRO A 126 -19.36 8.91 6.19
CA PRO A 126 -19.65 8.45 4.83
C PRO A 126 -18.69 9.03 3.78
N TYR A 127 -18.30 8.20 2.81
CA TYR A 127 -17.48 8.59 1.67
C TYR A 127 -16.08 9.14 2.02
N ALA A 128 -15.59 8.87 3.23
CA ALA A 128 -14.26 9.27 3.65
C ALA A 128 -13.15 8.53 2.87
N THR A 129 -12.17 9.29 2.38
CA THR A 129 -10.85 8.76 2.03
C THR A 129 -10.02 8.60 3.31
N LEU A 130 -9.26 7.52 3.39
CA LEU A 130 -8.47 7.17 4.57
C LEU A 130 -6.99 7.13 4.22
N ILE A 131 -6.15 7.57 5.14
CA ILE A 131 -4.70 7.36 5.08
C ILE A 131 -4.32 6.37 6.17
N PHE A 132 -3.58 5.34 5.81
CA PHE A 132 -2.98 4.41 6.77
C PHE A 132 -1.48 4.37 6.60
N ASP A 133 -0.74 4.33 7.71
CA ASP A 133 0.61 3.81 7.72
C ASP A 133 0.56 2.38 8.24
N VAL A 134 1.08 1.43 7.47
CA VAL A 134 1.06 0.00 7.79
C VAL A 134 2.49 -0.51 7.78
N GLU A 135 2.87 -1.25 8.81
CA GLU A 135 4.13 -1.98 8.91
C GLU A 135 3.82 -3.47 9.01
N LEU A 136 4.33 -4.26 8.05
CA LEU A 136 4.13 -5.69 8.02
C LEU A 136 5.18 -6.39 8.88
N LEU A 137 4.75 -6.92 10.02
CA LEU A 137 5.65 -7.57 10.99
C LEU A 137 5.91 -9.04 10.65
N GLY A 138 4.96 -9.71 10.01
CA GLY A 138 5.13 -11.11 9.63
C GLY A 138 3.93 -11.68 8.89
N ALA A 139 4.16 -12.82 8.24
CA ALA A 139 3.17 -13.62 7.53
C ALA A 139 3.44 -15.10 7.80
N LYS A 140 2.39 -15.87 8.11
CA LYS A 140 2.47 -17.32 8.37
C LYS A 140 1.30 -18.05 7.74
#